data_AF-A0A8J1ZTN1-F1
#
_entry.id   AF-A0A8J1ZTN1-F1
#
_cell.length_a   1.000
_cell.length_b   1.000
_cell.length_c   1.000
_cell.angle_alpha   90.00
_cell.angle_beta   90.00
_cell.angle_gamma   90.00
#
_symmetry.space_group_name_H-M   'P 1'
#
loop_
_entity.id
_entity.type
_entity.pdbx_description
1 polymer ?
#
loop_
_entity_poly.entity_id
_entity_poly.type
_entity_poly.pdbx_seq_one_letter_code
_entity_poly.pdbx_strand_id
1 'polypeptide(L)'
;MAKVNKEGGNTDAMFAHQLKKAGQQPDTTKKIELDLGAEELAGHSVFNFQLCEALNSDSSRANCRQILVPQEDSIAMVSDTDAQMLLKIHFREKVNLTKLVFRCDERPNLLADELGAECALGGMGLLGEEQEEDEEDLDPECSCQPPGKVRIFANQDELDFQDLDFYKPAVEVDMTDLHCPPEPSALGRKKQTGKRMQDTSDIVRPSNASYMQTVTLTGPKFQRCSTLQIFITEAKDDADLSFLNHLAIYGVLATDYHTTYR
;
A
#
# COMPACT_ATOMS: atom_id res chain seq x y z
N MET A 1 -25.65 76.44 5.36
CA MET A 1 -25.88 74.97 5.27
C MET A 1 -24.94 74.42 4.21
N ALA A 2 -23.83 73.82 4.61
CA ALA A 2 -22.81 73.31 3.70
C ALA A 2 -23.18 71.90 3.21
N LYS A 3 -23.30 71.72 1.90
CA LYS A 3 -23.50 70.42 1.24
C LYS A 3 -22.15 69.70 1.19
N VAL A 4 -22.04 68.57 1.86
CA VAL A 4 -20.87 67.69 1.85
C VAL A 4 -21.05 66.67 0.73
N ASN A 5 -20.17 66.70 -0.27
CA ASN A 5 -20.17 65.79 -1.42
C ASN A 5 -19.78 64.38 -0.98
N LYS A 6 -20.64 63.39 -1.30
CA LYS A 6 -20.53 61.96 -0.93
C LYS A 6 -19.91 61.08 -2.03
N GLU A 7 -19.14 61.65 -2.95
CA GLU A 7 -18.71 60.91 -4.15
C GLU A 7 -17.35 60.21 -4.01
N GLY A 8 -16.57 60.50 -2.96
CA GLY A 8 -15.26 59.86 -2.73
C GLY A 8 -15.30 58.46 -2.09
N GLY A 9 -16.43 58.05 -1.49
CA GLY A 9 -16.49 56.81 -0.69
C GLY A 9 -16.54 55.52 -1.51
N ASN A 10 -17.01 55.57 -2.76
CA ASN A 10 -17.21 54.35 -3.56
C ASN A 10 -15.90 53.84 -4.21
N THR A 11 -14.93 54.72 -4.46
CA THR A 11 -13.69 54.36 -5.14
C THR A 11 -12.73 53.60 -4.23
N ASP A 12 -12.63 54.01 -2.96
CA ASP A 12 -11.79 53.33 -1.96
C ASP A 12 -12.31 51.94 -1.60
N ALA A 13 -13.63 51.77 -1.53
CA ALA A 13 -14.26 50.46 -1.29
C ALA A 13 -13.96 49.47 -2.44
N MET A 14 -13.93 49.97 -3.67
CA MET A 14 -13.62 49.15 -4.85
C MET A 14 -12.13 48.80 -4.93
N PHE A 15 -11.25 49.71 -4.54
CA PHE A 15 -9.80 49.49 -4.48
C PHE A 15 -9.42 48.48 -3.38
N ALA A 16 -10.05 48.57 -2.20
CA ALA A 16 -9.88 47.61 -1.11
C ALA A 16 -10.38 46.21 -1.48
N HIS A 17 -11.47 46.09 -2.25
CA HIS A 17 -11.97 44.81 -2.73
C HIS A 17 -11.06 44.19 -3.80
N GLN A 18 -10.45 44.98 -4.69
CA GLN A 18 -9.46 44.47 -5.65
C GLN A 18 -8.17 44.01 -4.97
N LEU A 19 -7.69 44.71 -3.95
CA LEU A 19 -6.54 44.27 -3.15
C LEU A 19 -6.83 42.98 -2.35
N LYS A 20 -8.06 42.79 -1.83
CA LYS A 20 -8.48 41.51 -1.22
C LYS A 20 -8.63 40.37 -2.24
N LYS A 21 -8.97 40.67 -3.49
CA LYS A 21 -9.11 39.66 -4.55
C LYS A 21 -7.74 39.27 -5.17
N ALA A 22 -6.78 40.21 -5.16
CA ALA A 22 -5.40 39.98 -5.58
C ALA A 22 -4.52 39.40 -4.46
N GLY A 23 -4.88 39.66 -3.20
CA GLY A 23 -4.40 38.91 -2.04
C GLY A 23 -5.07 37.54 -1.95
N GLN A 24 -4.93 36.71 -2.99
CA GLN A 24 -4.98 35.27 -2.80
C GLN A 24 -4.00 35.00 -1.66
N GLN A 25 -4.54 34.67 -0.48
CA GLN A 25 -3.72 34.18 0.61
C GLN A 25 -2.83 33.09 -0.01
N PRO A 26 -1.50 33.15 0.16
CA PRO A 26 -0.68 32.02 -0.23
C PRO A 26 -1.33 30.80 0.39
N ASP A 27 -1.58 29.76 -0.41
CA ASP A 27 -2.07 28.46 0.04
C ASP A 27 -1.07 27.92 1.08
N THR A 28 -1.17 28.40 2.32
CA THR A 28 -0.24 28.14 3.43
C THR A 28 -0.41 26.73 3.98
N THR A 29 -1.26 25.92 3.36
CA THR A 29 -1.56 24.57 3.83
C THR A 29 -1.75 23.60 2.67
N LYS A 30 -0.88 23.65 1.65
CA LYS A 30 -0.60 22.44 0.88
C LYS A 30 0.12 21.47 1.82
N LYS A 31 -0.67 20.68 2.55
CA LYS A 31 -0.14 19.58 3.36
C LYS A 31 0.58 18.65 2.40
N ILE A 32 1.89 18.51 2.59
CA ILE A 32 2.71 17.59 1.81
C ILE A 32 2.29 16.19 2.24
N GLU A 33 1.71 15.44 1.32
CA GLU A 33 1.42 14.03 1.52
C GLU A 33 2.75 13.26 1.53
N LEU A 34 2.97 12.49 2.58
CA LEU A 34 4.20 11.74 2.81
C LEU A 34 3.90 10.25 2.81
N ASP A 35 4.82 9.45 2.28
CA ASP A 35 4.84 8.00 2.50
C ASP A 35 5.39 7.75 3.91
N LEU A 36 4.51 7.29 4.80
CA LEU A 36 4.80 7.10 6.22
C LEU A 36 5.79 5.95 6.46
N GLY A 37 6.02 5.07 5.47
CA GLY A 37 7.00 3.98 5.55
C GLY A 37 8.36 4.30 4.95
N ALA A 38 8.43 5.25 4.01
CA ALA A 38 9.67 5.68 3.40
C ALA A 38 10.39 6.76 4.23
N GLU A 39 9.63 7.66 4.87
CA GLU A 39 10.21 8.76 5.62
C GLU A 39 10.50 8.38 7.08
N GLU A 40 11.78 8.34 7.46
CA GLU A 40 12.18 8.43 8.86
C GLU A 40 12.13 9.90 9.31
N LEU A 41 11.02 10.30 9.92
CA LEU A 41 10.90 11.65 10.46
C LEU A 41 11.82 11.80 11.69
N ALA A 42 12.82 12.68 11.61
CA ALA A 42 13.76 12.94 12.70
C ALA A 42 14.48 11.67 13.25
N GLY A 43 14.68 10.64 12.41
CA GLY A 43 15.33 9.39 12.80
C GLY A 43 14.42 8.42 13.57
N HIS A 44 13.10 8.63 13.52
CA HIS A 44 12.12 7.74 14.12
C HIS A 44 11.07 7.32 13.08
N SER A 45 10.82 6.01 13.03
CA SER A 45 9.69 5.48 12.26
C SER A 45 8.36 5.97 12.86
N VAL A 46 7.43 6.34 11.99
CA VAL A 46 6.05 6.67 12.35
C VAL A 46 5.31 5.43 12.88
N PHE A 47 5.71 4.24 12.45
CA PHE A 47 5.12 2.98 12.87
C PHE A 47 5.69 2.47 14.19
N ASN A 48 4.80 1.93 15.03
CA ASN A 48 5.19 1.16 16.19
C ASN A 48 5.27 -0.33 15.83
N PHE A 49 6.36 -0.72 15.16
CA PHE A 49 6.55 -2.11 14.70
C PHE A 49 6.54 -3.17 15.81
N GLN A 50 6.67 -2.80 17.09
CA GLN A 50 6.55 -3.74 18.20
C GLN A 50 5.10 -4.16 18.46
N LEU A 51 4.14 -3.32 18.07
CA LEU A 51 2.71 -3.58 18.21
C LEU A 51 2.06 -3.96 16.88
N CYS A 52 2.72 -3.72 15.75
CA CYS A 52 2.21 -4.17 14.46
C CYS A 52 2.27 -5.70 14.38
N GLU A 53 1.16 -6.31 14.00
CA GLU A 53 1.02 -7.75 13.86
C GLU A 53 0.26 -8.10 12.59
N ALA A 54 0.55 -9.26 12.01
CA ALA A 54 -0.23 -9.85 10.94
C ALA A 54 -0.75 -11.21 11.43
N LEU A 55 -2.05 -11.40 11.35
CA LEU A 55 -2.71 -12.66 11.71
C LEU A 55 -2.98 -13.46 10.44
N ASN A 56 -2.80 -14.77 10.54
CA ASN A 56 -2.84 -15.72 9.42
C ASN A 56 -1.83 -15.39 8.30
N SER A 57 -0.64 -14.92 8.69
CA SER A 57 0.47 -14.71 7.76
C SER A 57 1.63 -15.66 8.07
N ASP A 58 2.28 -16.20 7.04
CA ASP A 58 3.49 -17.00 7.18
C ASP A 58 4.66 -16.15 7.71
N SER A 59 4.94 -16.33 9.00
CA SER A 59 5.99 -15.61 9.72
C SER A 59 7.42 -15.96 9.27
N SER A 60 7.60 -17.05 8.51
CA SER A 60 8.91 -17.47 8.02
C SER A 60 9.40 -16.60 6.85
N ARG A 61 8.47 -16.02 6.08
CA ARG A 61 8.76 -15.26 4.86
C ARG A 61 8.92 -13.77 5.12
N ALA A 62 7.91 -13.14 5.71
CA ALA A 62 7.86 -11.70 5.84
C ALA A 62 7.13 -11.24 7.09
N ASN A 63 7.71 -10.24 7.74
CA ASN A 63 7.11 -9.54 8.87
C ASN A 63 6.47 -8.21 8.43
N CYS A 64 5.56 -7.66 9.24
CA CYS A 64 4.92 -6.36 8.98
C CYS A 64 5.90 -5.24 8.62
N ARG A 65 7.10 -5.22 9.23
CA ARG A 65 8.13 -4.23 8.93
C ARG A 65 8.63 -4.30 7.48
N GLN A 66 8.83 -5.51 6.95
CA GLN A 66 9.32 -5.69 5.58
C GLN A 66 8.29 -5.26 4.55
N ILE A 67 7.00 -5.41 4.86
CA ILE A 67 5.90 -5.02 3.97
C ILE A 67 5.59 -3.52 4.04
N LEU A 68 5.76 -2.88 5.20
CA LEU A 68 5.45 -1.46 5.38
C LEU A 68 6.60 -0.52 4.97
N VAL A 69 7.84 -0.97 5.07
CA VAL A 69 9.01 -0.19 4.67
C VAL A 69 9.34 -0.53 3.21
N PRO A 70 9.56 0.44 2.32
CA PRO A 70 10.00 0.15 0.95
C PRO A 70 11.28 -0.68 0.94
N GLN A 71 11.24 -1.82 0.25
CA GLN A 71 12.40 -2.69 0.03
C GLN A 71 12.62 -2.91 -1.47
N GLU A 72 13.89 -3.11 -1.85
CA GLU A 72 14.30 -3.46 -3.22
C GLU A 72 14.01 -4.94 -3.52
N ASP A 73 13.98 -5.79 -2.48
CA ASP A 73 13.79 -7.22 -2.61
C ASP A 73 12.31 -7.61 -2.78
N SER A 74 12.09 -8.69 -3.53
CA SER A 74 10.79 -9.29 -3.82
C SER A 74 10.24 -10.12 -2.65
N ILE A 75 10.34 -9.59 -1.43
CA ILE A 75 9.77 -10.23 -0.25
C ILE A 75 8.24 -10.09 -0.33
N ALA A 76 7.54 -11.18 -0.03
CA ALA A 76 6.08 -11.21 0.02
C ALA A 76 5.63 -11.80 1.34
N MET A 77 4.63 -11.15 1.95
CA MET A 77 3.85 -11.73 3.02
C MET A 77 2.76 -12.58 2.38
N VAL A 78 2.69 -13.84 2.80
CA VAL A 78 1.75 -14.82 2.27
C VAL A 78 0.84 -15.24 3.41
N SER A 79 -0.42 -15.50 3.13
CA SER A 79 -1.31 -16.08 4.11
C SER A 79 -0.95 -17.55 4.38
N ASP A 80 -1.22 -18.04 5.59
CA ASP A 80 -0.77 -19.37 6.04
C ASP A 80 -1.80 -20.47 5.72
N THR A 81 -3.03 -20.35 6.24
CA THR A 81 -4.04 -21.41 6.12
C THR A 81 -5.04 -21.19 4.98
N ASP A 82 -5.44 -19.95 4.74
CA ASP A 82 -6.45 -19.58 3.75
C ASP A 82 -6.17 -18.17 3.21
N ALA A 83 -6.99 -17.65 2.31
CA ALA A 83 -6.77 -16.34 1.69
C ALA A 83 -6.93 -15.16 2.67
N GLN A 84 -7.52 -15.37 3.84
CA GLN A 84 -7.85 -14.31 4.78
C GLN A 84 -6.62 -13.87 5.56
N MET A 85 -6.34 -12.57 5.61
CA MET A 85 -5.20 -12.06 6.36
C MET A 85 -5.55 -10.74 7.02
N LEU A 86 -5.19 -10.57 8.30
CA LEU A 86 -5.48 -9.35 9.06
C LEU A 86 -4.18 -8.67 9.48
N LEU A 87 -3.90 -7.51 8.89
CA LEU A 87 -2.76 -6.68 9.26
C LEU A 87 -3.21 -5.60 10.26
N LYS A 88 -2.56 -5.54 11.42
CA LYS A 88 -2.77 -4.51 12.44
C LYS A 88 -1.56 -3.59 12.48
N ILE A 89 -1.80 -2.30 12.24
CA ILE A 89 -0.77 -1.29 12.09
C ILE A 89 -0.98 -0.24 13.17
N HIS A 90 0.02 -0.09 14.03
CA HIS A 90 0.01 0.90 15.10
C HIS A 90 0.93 2.07 14.74
N PHE A 91 0.43 3.29 14.88
CA PHE A 91 1.21 4.50 14.71
C PHE A 91 1.71 5.00 16.06
N ARG A 92 2.96 5.45 16.13
CA ARG A 92 3.52 6.09 17.34
C ARG A 92 2.89 7.45 17.61
N GLU A 93 2.58 8.16 16.53
CA GLU A 93 1.92 9.46 16.55
C GLU A 93 0.61 9.39 15.76
N LYS A 94 -0.33 10.26 16.08
CA LYS A 94 -1.60 10.30 15.35
C LYS A 94 -1.38 10.81 13.93
N VAL A 95 -1.93 10.12 12.94
CA VAL A 95 -1.76 10.47 11.53
C VAL A 95 -3.10 10.74 10.84
N ASN A 96 -3.10 11.58 9.81
CA ASN A 96 -4.23 11.74 8.92
C ASN A 96 -3.93 10.97 7.64
N LEU A 97 -4.64 9.86 7.42
CA LEU A 97 -4.41 8.99 6.27
C LEU A 97 -5.18 9.50 5.06
N THR A 98 -4.56 9.39 3.89
CA THR A 98 -5.10 9.90 2.62
C THR A 98 -5.24 8.83 1.56
N LYS A 99 -4.27 7.90 1.47
CA LYS A 99 -4.32 6.77 0.54
C LYS A 99 -3.48 5.59 1.03
N LEU A 100 -3.87 4.40 0.60
CA LEU A 100 -3.08 3.18 0.70
C LEU A 100 -2.72 2.72 -0.72
N VAL A 101 -1.52 2.16 -0.88
CA VAL A 101 -1.09 1.55 -2.13
C VAL A 101 -0.62 0.14 -1.83
N PHE A 102 -1.32 -0.83 -2.38
CA PHE A 102 -1.00 -2.25 -2.32
C PHE A 102 -0.16 -2.61 -3.54
N ARG A 103 0.97 -3.27 -3.32
CA ARG A 103 1.87 -3.75 -4.37
C ARG A 103 1.92 -5.28 -4.29
N CYS A 104 1.51 -5.95 -5.36
CA CYS A 104 1.49 -7.41 -5.48
C CYS A 104 2.15 -7.85 -6.80
N ASP A 105 3.34 -7.30 -7.06
CA ASP A 105 4.00 -7.36 -8.37
C ASP A 105 4.63 -8.72 -8.67
N GLU A 106 5.10 -9.42 -7.64
CA GLU A 106 5.85 -10.66 -7.79
C GLU A 106 5.27 -11.72 -6.87
N ARG A 107 4.74 -12.77 -7.50
CA ARG A 107 4.18 -13.93 -6.80
C ARG A 107 5.31 -14.63 -6.04
N PRO A 108 5.11 -14.97 -4.75
CA PRO A 108 6.10 -15.74 -3.99
C PRO A 108 6.30 -17.11 -4.64
N ASN A 109 7.55 -17.56 -4.73
CA ASN A 109 7.86 -18.90 -5.21
C ASN A 109 7.73 -19.89 -4.03
N LEU A 110 6.51 -20.38 -3.80
CA LEU A 110 6.20 -21.22 -2.64
C LEU A 110 7.04 -22.51 -2.59
N LEU A 111 7.29 -23.12 -3.75
CA LEU A 111 7.98 -24.41 -3.89
C LEU A 111 9.49 -24.33 -3.63
N ALA A 112 10.14 -23.23 -4.01
CA ALA A 112 11.59 -23.08 -3.82
C ALA A 112 11.97 -22.96 -2.34
N ASP A 113 11.06 -22.43 -1.53
CA ASP A 113 11.30 -22.25 -0.09
C ASP A 113 11.22 -23.57 0.68
N GLU A 114 10.33 -24.50 0.28
CA GLU A 114 10.22 -25.82 0.90
C GLU A 114 11.44 -26.70 0.61
N LEU A 115 11.89 -26.74 -0.65
CA LEU A 115 13.06 -27.52 -1.07
C LEU A 115 14.38 -27.00 -0.46
N GLY A 116 14.47 -25.70 -0.20
CA GLY A 116 15.61 -25.08 0.48
C GLY A 116 15.75 -25.48 1.95
N ALA A 117 14.62 -25.77 2.62
CA ALA A 117 14.61 -26.17 4.02
C ALA A 117 15.06 -27.63 4.22
N GLU A 118 14.70 -28.53 3.30
CA GLU A 118 15.06 -29.96 3.43
C GLU A 118 16.52 -30.25 3.08
N CYS A 119 17.12 -29.50 2.14
CA CYS A 119 18.54 -29.67 1.79
C CYS A 119 19.53 -29.24 2.90
N ALA A 120 19.10 -28.45 3.89
CA ALA A 120 19.96 -28.01 5.00
C ALA A 120 20.06 -29.05 6.14
N LEU A 121 19.11 -29.98 6.25
CA LEU A 121 19.13 -31.07 7.22
C LEU A 121 19.61 -32.35 6.54
N GLY A 122 20.93 -32.45 6.37
CA GLY A 122 21.61 -33.59 5.75
C GLY A 122 21.14 -34.96 6.26
N GLY A 123 20.25 -35.58 5.50
CA GLY A 123 19.89 -36.98 5.59
C GLY A 123 20.70 -37.79 4.58
N MET A 124 21.91 -38.25 4.97
CA MET A 124 22.51 -39.42 4.35
C MET A 124 21.62 -40.62 4.66
N GLY A 125 20.72 -41.00 3.76
CA GLY A 125 19.76 -42.07 4.01
C GLY A 125 19.32 -42.78 2.74
N LEU A 126 20.04 -43.86 2.42
CA LEU A 126 19.55 -45.10 1.83
C LEU A 126 19.04 -45.09 0.37
N LEU A 127 19.89 -45.69 -0.47
CA LEU A 127 19.51 -46.40 -1.68
C LEU A 127 18.44 -47.45 -1.36
N GLY A 128 17.32 -47.43 -2.08
CA GLY A 128 16.49 -48.61 -2.32
C GLY A 128 15.01 -48.39 -2.13
N GLU A 129 14.31 -48.20 -3.25
CA GLU A 129 13.20 -49.02 -3.76
C GLU A 129 12.42 -48.14 -4.76
N GLU A 130 12.42 -48.56 -6.03
CA GLU A 130 11.66 -47.92 -7.10
C GLU A 130 10.17 -48.19 -6.85
N GLN A 131 9.54 -47.33 -6.06
CA GLN A 131 8.11 -47.34 -5.86
C GLN A 131 7.49 -46.42 -6.91
N GLU A 132 6.82 -47.01 -7.90
CA GLU A 132 5.90 -46.31 -8.82
C GLU A 132 4.75 -45.78 -7.96
N GLU A 133 4.96 -44.63 -7.30
CA GLU A 133 3.92 -43.90 -6.61
C GLU A 133 3.08 -43.18 -7.67
N ASP A 134 1.78 -43.44 -7.62
CA ASP A 134 0.77 -42.78 -8.42
C ASP A 134 1.02 -41.26 -8.36
N GLU A 135 1.37 -40.64 -9.50
CA GLU A 135 1.38 -39.20 -9.69
C GLU A 135 -0.06 -38.72 -9.48
N GLU A 136 -0.48 -38.56 -8.21
CA GLU A 136 -1.64 -37.75 -7.88
C GLU A 136 -1.32 -36.37 -8.45
N ASP A 137 -2.21 -35.88 -9.33
CA ASP A 137 -2.19 -34.54 -9.93
C ASP A 137 -2.22 -33.50 -8.80
N LEU A 138 -1.10 -33.31 -8.09
CA LEU A 138 -0.85 -32.19 -7.22
C LEU A 138 -0.78 -31.00 -8.16
N ASP A 139 -1.94 -30.37 -8.40
CA ASP A 139 -2.06 -29.16 -9.18
C ASP A 139 -0.96 -28.20 -8.70
N PRO A 140 0.15 -28.03 -9.45
CA PRO A 140 1.34 -27.33 -8.98
C PRO A 140 1.10 -25.81 -8.92
N GLU A 141 -0.13 -25.38 -9.18
CA GLU A 141 -0.61 -24.04 -9.00
C GLU A 141 -1.24 -23.92 -7.61
N CYS A 142 -0.44 -24.08 -6.55
CA CYS A 142 -0.82 -23.59 -5.22
C CYS A 142 -1.22 -22.12 -5.40
N SER A 143 -2.52 -21.85 -5.34
CA SER A 143 -3.17 -20.79 -6.11
C SER A 143 -2.96 -19.41 -5.49
N CYS A 144 -1.82 -19.11 -4.87
CA CYS A 144 -1.59 -17.82 -4.23
C CYS A 144 -1.76 -16.61 -5.19
N GLN A 145 -2.75 -15.75 -4.94
CA GLN A 145 -3.07 -14.58 -5.77
C GLN A 145 -3.00 -13.27 -4.96
N PRO A 146 -2.97 -12.10 -5.62
CA PRO A 146 -3.13 -10.82 -4.93
C PRO A 146 -4.47 -10.74 -4.17
N PRO A 147 -4.64 -9.76 -3.25
CA PRO A 147 -5.91 -9.54 -2.57
C PRO A 147 -7.02 -9.21 -3.57
N GLY A 148 -8.15 -9.90 -3.43
CA GLY A 148 -9.38 -9.66 -4.20
C GLY A 148 -10.28 -8.67 -3.48
N LYS A 149 -10.56 -8.90 -2.20
CA LYS A 149 -11.46 -8.04 -1.41
C LYS A 149 -10.81 -7.59 -0.10
N VAL A 150 -10.89 -6.30 0.20
CA VAL A 150 -10.22 -5.71 1.37
C VAL A 150 -11.16 -4.80 2.16
N ARG A 151 -11.20 -5.01 3.48
CA ARG A 151 -11.93 -4.21 4.47
C ARG A 151 -10.93 -3.45 5.35
N ILE A 152 -11.12 -2.15 5.50
CA ILE A 152 -10.22 -1.26 6.22
C ILE A 152 -10.94 -0.69 7.44
N PHE A 153 -10.31 -0.80 8.60
CA PHE A 153 -10.80 -0.27 9.87
C PHE A 153 -9.78 0.73 10.42
N ALA A 154 -10.27 1.84 10.99
CA ALA A 154 -9.42 2.87 11.57
C ALA A 154 -9.83 3.10 13.02
N ASN A 155 -8.84 3.29 13.90
CA ASN A 155 -9.04 3.49 15.34
C ASN A 155 -9.81 2.35 16.02
N GLN A 156 -9.46 1.11 15.66
CA GLN A 156 -9.87 -0.10 16.37
C GLN A 156 -8.57 -0.76 16.84
N ASP A 157 -8.44 -1.02 18.13
CA ASP A 157 -7.16 -1.45 18.71
C ASP A 157 -7.08 -2.98 18.85
N GLU A 158 -8.22 -3.64 19.07
CA GLU A 158 -8.29 -5.06 19.44
C GLU A 158 -9.30 -5.79 18.55
N LEU A 159 -9.08 -5.79 17.24
CA LEU A 159 -9.96 -6.50 16.32
C LEU A 159 -9.33 -7.83 15.95
N ASP A 160 -10.12 -8.89 16.01
CA ASP A 160 -9.73 -10.23 15.60
C ASP A 160 -10.70 -10.77 14.54
N PHE A 161 -10.51 -12.04 14.13
CA PHE A 161 -11.38 -12.64 13.12
C PHE A 161 -12.83 -12.84 13.58
N GLN A 162 -13.08 -12.94 14.88
CA GLN A 162 -14.43 -13.12 15.43
C GLN A 162 -15.20 -11.79 15.44
N ASP A 163 -14.49 -10.69 15.61
CA ASP A 163 -15.03 -9.35 15.68
C ASP A 163 -15.38 -8.74 14.31
N LEU A 164 -14.71 -9.18 13.24
CA LEU A 164 -14.82 -8.58 11.90
C LEU A 164 -16.26 -8.46 11.37
N ASP A 165 -17.15 -9.38 11.74
CA ASP A 165 -18.55 -9.35 11.29
C ASP A 165 -19.42 -8.37 12.09
N PHE A 166 -18.99 -8.00 13.30
CA PHE A 166 -19.72 -7.07 14.16
C PHE A 166 -19.35 -5.60 13.89
N TYR A 167 -18.11 -5.36 13.44
CA TYR A 167 -17.65 -4.00 13.15
C TYR A 167 -17.87 -3.62 11.68
N LYS A 168 -18.43 -2.42 11.48
CA LYS A 168 -18.59 -1.85 10.14
C LYS A 168 -17.25 -1.27 9.65
N PRO A 169 -16.72 -1.72 8.49
CA PRO A 169 -15.48 -1.17 7.96
C PRO A 169 -15.59 0.34 7.69
N ALA A 170 -14.46 1.03 7.81
CA ALA A 170 -14.36 2.43 7.41
C ALA A 170 -14.47 2.55 5.89
N VAL A 171 -13.80 1.65 5.16
CA VAL A 171 -13.82 1.50 3.70
C VAL A 171 -13.78 0.01 3.38
N GLU A 172 -14.51 -0.40 2.35
CA GLU A 172 -14.48 -1.75 1.77
C GLU A 172 -14.24 -1.59 0.28
N VAL A 173 -13.27 -2.32 -0.26
CA VAL A 173 -12.83 -2.22 -1.66
C VAL A 173 -12.80 -3.61 -2.27
N ASP A 174 -13.42 -3.73 -3.43
CA ASP A 174 -13.22 -4.84 -4.33
C ASP A 174 -12.07 -4.48 -5.30
N MET A 175 -10.99 -5.24 -5.23
CA MET A 175 -9.79 -5.07 -6.05
C MET A 175 -9.84 -5.89 -7.35
N THR A 176 -10.81 -6.78 -7.52
CA THR A 176 -10.93 -7.61 -8.74
C THR A 176 -11.21 -6.77 -9.98
N ASP A 177 -11.99 -5.69 -9.83
CA ASP A 177 -12.43 -4.78 -10.90
C ASP A 177 -11.40 -3.73 -11.28
N LEU A 178 -10.36 -3.54 -10.48
CA LEU A 178 -9.36 -2.51 -10.75
C LEU A 178 -8.38 -3.03 -11.78
N HIS A 179 -8.78 -2.80 -13.02
CA HIS A 179 -8.01 -3.12 -14.22
C HIS A 179 -6.57 -2.64 -14.05
N CYS A 180 -5.63 -3.59 -13.98
CA CYS A 180 -4.22 -3.30 -14.20
C CYS A 180 -4.17 -2.55 -15.55
N PRO A 181 -3.69 -1.30 -15.59
CA PRO A 181 -3.69 -0.54 -16.83
C PRO A 181 -3.06 -1.43 -17.91
N PRO A 182 -3.76 -1.64 -19.05
CA PRO A 182 -3.27 -2.57 -20.06
C PRO A 182 -1.84 -2.16 -20.37
N GLU A 183 -0.92 -3.12 -20.30
CA GLU A 183 0.48 -2.89 -20.64
C GLU A 183 0.51 -2.00 -21.88
N PRO A 184 1.33 -0.93 -21.91
CA PRO A 184 1.39 -0.04 -23.06
C PRO A 184 1.78 -0.89 -24.27
N SER A 185 0.75 -1.32 -25.01
CA SER A 185 0.84 -2.28 -26.10
C SER A 185 1.90 -1.76 -27.02
N ALA A 186 3.01 -2.50 -27.15
CA ALA A 186 4.23 -2.07 -27.81
C ALA A 186 3.93 -1.32 -29.11
N LEU A 187 3.86 0.00 -29.00
CA LEU A 187 3.37 0.86 -30.07
C LEU A 187 4.41 0.76 -31.18
N GLY A 188 3.94 0.25 -32.32
CA GLY A 188 4.75 -0.38 -33.35
C GLY A 188 6.10 0.28 -33.59
N ARG A 189 7.16 -0.53 -33.50
CA ARG A 189 8.47 -0.24 -34.07
C ARG A 189 8.29 0.04 -35.57
N LYS A 190 8.06 1.30 -35.94
CA LYS A 190 8.30 1.78 -37.30
C LYS A 190 9.78 1.54 -37.58
N LYS A 191 10.07 0.60 -38.49
CA LYS A 191 11.40 0.32 -39.02
C LYS A 191 12.01 1.62 -39.55
N GLN A 192 12.81 2.32 -38.74
CA GLN A 192 13.76 3.31 -39.24
C GLN A 192 15.01 2.57 -39.71
N THR A 193 15.05 2.27 -41.00
CA THR A 193 16.26 1.88 -41.70
C THR A 193 17.19 3.09 -41.81
N GLY A 194 18.25 3.15 -40.98
CA GLY A 194 19.17 4.29 -41.05
C GLY A 194 20.31 4.33 -40.03
N LYS A 195 21.23 3.35 -40.07
CA LYS A 195 22.69 3.55 -39.96
C LYS A 195 23.23 4.48 -38.84
N ARG A 196 23.61 3.92 -37.68
CA ARG A 196 24.92 4.14 -37.00
C ARG A 196 25.07 3.20 -35.79
N MET A 197 26.12 2.39 -35.77
CA MET A 197 26.54 1.60 -34.61
C MET A 197 27.06 2.55 -33.51
N GLN A 198 26.40 2.56 -32.35
CA GLN A 198 27.00 2.91 -31.07
C GLN A 198 26.41 1.97 -30.02
N ASP A 199 27.29 1.35 -29.24
CA ASP A 199 26.98 0.42 -28.17
C ASP A 199 26.06 1.10 -27.13
N THR A 200 24.79 0.71 -27.14
CA THR A 200 23.86 1.01 -26.05
C THR A 200 23.66 -0.28 -25.28
N SER A 201 24.35 -0.40 -24.15
CA SER A 201 24.05 -1.37 -23.12
C SER A 201 22.55 -1.36 -22.85
N ASP A 202 21.93 -2.51 -23.06
CA ASP A 202 20.50 -2.75 -22.96
C ASP A 202 19.95 -2.26 -21.61
N ILE A 203 19.22 -1.14 -21.64
CA ILE A 203 18.29 -0.78 -20.56
C ILE A 203 17.13 -1.77 -20.68
N VAL A 204 17.30 -2.92 -20.03
CA VAL A 204 16.20 -3.84 -19.74
C VAL A 204 15.20 -3.06 -18.91
N ARG A 205 14.12 -2.57 -19.52
CA ARG A 205 12.94 -2.14 -18.77
C ARG A 205 12.30 -3.42 -18.25
N PRO A 206 12.19 -3.64 -16.93
CA PRO A 206 11.43 -4.76 -16.43
C PRO A 206 9.99 -4.60 -16.93
N SER A 207 9.56 -5.54 -17.77
CA SER A 207 8.22 -5.64 -18.33
C SER A 207 7.24 -6.28 -17.34
N ASN A 208 7.43 -6.04 -16.04
CA ASN A 208 6.55 -6.57 -15.04
C ASN A 208 5.46 -5.53 -14.85
N ALA A 209 4.28 -5.78 -15.42
CA ALA A 209 3.08 -5.04 -15.11
C ALA A 209 2.85 -5.15 -13.60
N SER A 210 3.31 -4.15 -12.85
CA SER A 210 3.19 -4.10 -11.40
C SER A 210 1.71 -4.06 -11.03
N TYR A 211 1.26 -5.03 -10.25
CA TYR A 211 -0.07 -5.02 -9.67
C TYR A 211 -0.06 -4.02 -8.51
N MET A 212 -0.22 -2.75 -8.87
CA MET A 212 -0.25 -1.65 -7.92
C MET A 212 -1.67 -1.13 -7.78
N GLN A 213 -2.29 -1.44 -6.65
CA GLN A 213 -3.66 -1.02 -6.36
C GLN A 213 -3.69 0.15 -5.38
N THR A 214 -4.32 1.26 -5.76
CA THR A 214 -4.48 2.43 -4.87
C THR A 214 -5.88 2.50 -4.29
N VAL A 215 -5.98 2.72 -2.99
CA VAL A 215 -7.23 2.96 -2.27
C VAL A 215 -7.18 4.36 -1.66
N THR A 216 -8.07 5.25 -2.11
CA THR A 216 -8.19 6.59 -1.51
C THR A 216 -9.00 6.54 -0.22
N LEU A 217 -8.41 7.03 0.86
CA LEU A 217 -9.03 7.10 2.17
C LEU A 217 -9.63 8.50 2.35
N THR A 218 -10.96 8.58 2.32
CA THR A 218 -11.67 9.86 2.45
C THR A 218 -12.54 9.91 3.71
N GLY A 219 -12.72 11.12 4.22
CA GLY A 219 -13.62 11.40 5.33
C GLY A 219 -12.97 11.46 6.71
N PRO A 220 -13.76 11.78 7.74
CA PRO A 220 -13.26 12.08 9.08
C PRO A 220 -12.75 10.85 9.83
N LYS A 221 -13.12 9.63 9.42
CA LYS A 221 -12.69 8.37 10.06
C LYS A 221 -11.17 8.17 10.00
N PHE A 222 -10.52 8.75 8.99
CA PHE A 222 -9.08 8.65 8.75
C PHE A 222 -8.30 9.85 9.30
N GLN A 223 -8.92 10.68 10.13
CA GLN A 223 -8.25 11.78 10.82
C GLN A 223 -7.77 11.33 12.20
N ARG A 224 -6.55 11.75 12.56
CA ARG A 224 -5.92 11.47 13.87
C ARG A 224 -5.91 9.97 14.21
N CYS A 225 -5.65 9.12 13.22
CA CYS A 225 -5.54 7.68 13.36
C CYS A 225 -4.37 7.28 14.27
N SER A 226 -4.64 6.48 15.30
CA SER A 226 -3.62 5.79 16.11
C SER A 226 -3.41 4.35 15.67
N THR A 227 -4.45 3.72 15.12
CA THR A 227 -4.44 2.35 14.61
C THR A 227 -5.14 2.25 13.26
N LEU A 228 -4.62 1.37 12.42
CA LEU A 228 -5.19 1.01 11.12
C LEU A 228 -5.15 -0.52 11.03
N GLN A 229 -6.28 -1.12 10.70
CA GLN A 229 -6.37 -2.56 10.48
C GLN A 229 -6.88 -2.81 9.07
N ILE A 230 -6.23 -3.72 8.38
CA ILE A 230 -6.52 -4.07 7.00
C ILE A 230 -6.80 -5.56 6.96
N PHE A 231 -8.04 -5.91 6.65
CA PHE A 231 -8.50 -7.27 6.53
C PHE A 231 -8.66 -7.62 5.05
N ILE A 232 -7.82 -8.52 4.57
CA ILE A 232 -7.99 -9.18 3.27
C ILE A 232 -8.99 -10.32 3.50
N THR A 233 -10.15 -10.24 2.85
CA THR A 233 -11.25 -11.18 3.03
C THR A 233 -11.20 -12.31 2.02
N GLU A 234 -10.81 -12.00 0.79
CA GLU A 234 -10.80 -12.92 -0.34
C GLU A 234 -9.55 -12.61 -1.19
N ALA A 235 -8.93 -13.65 -1.72
CA ALA A 235 -7.92 -13.51 -2.75
C ALA A 235 -8.60 -13.29 -4.11
N LYS A 236 -7.84 -12.78 -5.07
CA LYS A 236 -8.32 -12.64 -6.44
C LYS A 236 -8.52 -14.02 -7.08
N ASP A 237 -9.50 -14.14 -7.97
CA ASP A 237 -9.82 -15.37 -8.71
C ASP A 237 -10.13 -16.58 -7.79
N ASP A 238 -10.68 -16.32 -6.60
CA ASP A 238 -11.06 -17.33 -5.59
C ASP A 238 -9.92 -18.29 -5.20
N ALA A 239 -8.70 -17.77 -5.25
CA ALA A 239 -7.49 -18.43 -4.80
C ALA A 239 -7.52 -18.84 -3.32
N ASP A 240 -6.82 -19.93 -3.01
CA ASP A 240 -6.73 -20.49 -1.65
C ASP A 240 -5.89 -19.62 -0.73
N LEU A 241 -4.88 -18.94 -1.27
CA LEU A 241 -3.95 -18.10 -0.52
C LEU A 241 -3.87 -16.70 -1.11
N SER A 242 -3.56 -15.71 -0.26
CA SER A 242 -3.27 -14.35 -0.69
C SER A 242 -1.83 -13.97 -0.42
N PHE A 243 -1.27 -13.07 -1.24
CA PHE A 243 0.03 -12.46 -0.96
C PHE A 243 0.04 -10.95 -1.10
N LEU A 244 0.99 -10.31 -0.42
CA LEU A 244 1.22 -8.88 -0.45
C LEU A 244 2.73 -8.61 -0.41
N ASN A 245 3.29 -7.91 -1.41
CA ASN A 245 4.71 -7.57 -1.43
C ASN A 245 5.01 -6.29 -0.64
N HIS A 246 4.19 -5.26 -0.82
CA HIS A 246 4.41 -3.97 -0.15
C HIS A 246 3.08 -3.24 0.08
N LEU A 247 3.00 -2.54 1.21
CA LEU A 247 1.89 -1.69 1.56
C LEU A 247 2.42 -0.29 1.87
N ALA A 248 2.27 0.61 0.91
CA ALA A 248 2.60 2.02 1.12
C ALA A 248 1.41 2.74 1.77
N ILE A 249 1.67 3.46 2.85
CA ILE A 249 0.66 4.20 3.59
C ILE A 249 1.00 5.67 3.52
N TYR A 250 0.12 6.44 2.91
CA TYR A 250 0.34 7.86 2.74
C TYR A 250 -0.58 8.67 3.64
N GLY A 251 -0.04 9.77 4.13
CA GLY A 251 -0.76 10.67 5.00
C GLY A 251 0.08 11.85 5.45
N VAL A 252 -0.39 12.48 6.52
CA VAL A 252 0.25 13.63 7.16
C VAL A 252 0.15 13.46 8.66
N LEU A 253 1.23 13.69 9.38
CA LEU A 253 1.21 13.70 10.84
C LEU A 253 0.18 14.71 11.36
N ALA A 254 -0.63 14.29 12.34
CA ALA A 254 -1.62 15.16 12.92
C ALA A 254 -0.95 16.10 13.91
N THR A 255 -0.72 17.34 13.49
CA THR A 255 -0.27 18.40 14.41
C THR A 255 -1.27 18.53 15.56
N ASP A 256 -0.78 18.55 16.80
CA ASP A 256 -1.64 18.81 17.94
C ASP A 256 -2.13 20.26 17.91
N TYR A 257 -3.45 20.40 17.76
CA TYR A 257 -4.13 21.70 17.69
C TYR A 257 -3.98 22.56 18.96
N HIS A 258 -3.39 22.03 20.04
CA HIS A 258 -3.39 22.67 21.36
C HIS A 258 -2.06 23.29 21.80
N THR A 259 -0.97 23.20 21.03
CA THR A 259 0.36 23.55 21.57
C THR A 259 0.89 24.95 21.23
N THR A 260 0.14 25.82 20.55
CA THR A 260 0.60 27.20 20.29
C THR A 260 -0.49 28.25 20.46
N TYR A 261 -1.00 28.41 21.69
CA TYR A 261 -1.29 29.74 22.20
C TYR A 261 -0.01 30.24 22.87
N ARG A 262 0.81 31.01 22.14
CA ARG A 262 1.92 31.78 22.70
C ARG A 262 1.66 33.26 22.45
#